data_AF-A0A0G1YWJ5-F1
#
_entry.id   AF-A0A0G1YWJ5-F1
#
_cell.length_a   1.000
_cell.length_b   1.000
_cell.length_c   1.000
_cell.angle_alpha   90.00
_cell.angle_beta   90.00
_cell.angle_gamma   90.00
#
_symmetry.space_group_name_H-M   'P 1'
#
loop_
_entity.id
_entity.type
_entity.pdbx_description
1 polymer ?
#
loop_
_entity_poly.entity_id
_entity_poly.type
_entity_poly.pdbx_seq_one_letter_code
_entity_poly.pdbx_strand_id
1 'polypeptide(L)' 'MTDFELIFNMLGERATTEIHRVEDSTGVPKLRSDAKAGGDIAGGARKKLEDRLGQSVVSKKNYLKQMENKRLEK' A
#
# COMPACT_ATOMS: atom_id res chain seq x y z
N MET A 1 0.76 -9.28 6.61
CA MET A 1 1.75 -8.41 5.95
C MET A 1 2.99 -9.25 5.67
N THR A 2 3.36 -9.36 4.41
CA THR A 2 4.53 -10.06 3.86
C THR A 2 5.57 -9.04 3.42
N ASP A 3 6.77 -9.50 3.06
CA ASP A 3 7.86 -8.65 2.61
C ASP A 3 7.50 -7.87 1.34
N PHE A 4 6.84 -8.51 0.38
CA PHE A 4 6.35 -7.82 -0.82
C PHE A 4 5.31 -6.76 -0.48
N GLU A 5 4.36 -7.06 0.41
CA GLU A 5 3.36 -6.07 0.86
C GLU A 5 4.03 -4.86 1.53
N LEU A 6 5.10 -5.08 2.30
CA LEU A 6 5.87 -4.01 2.94
C LEU A 6 6.65 -3.16 1.92
N ILE A 7 7.32 -3.81 0.95
CA ILE A 7 8.06 -3.11 -0.11
C ILE A 7 7.12 -2.23 -0.95
N PHE A 8 5.97 -2.75 -1.38
CA PHE A 8 5.01 -1.97 -2.15
C PHE A 8 4.38 -0.84 -1.33
N ASN A 9 4.17 -1.04 -0.02
CA ASN A 9 3.72 0.03 0.86
C ASN A 9 4.76 1.16 0.93
N MET A 10 6.03 0.82 1.21
CA MET A 10 7.12 1.80 1.22
C MET A 10 7.28 2.53 -0.11
N LEU A 11 7.11 1.82 -1.23
CA LEU A 11 7.14 2.44 -2.56
C LEU A 11 6.02 3.48 -2.72
N GLY A 12 4.80 3.17 -2.30
CA GLY A 12 3.67 4.10 -2.38
C GLY A 12 3.84 5.33 -1.49
N GLU A 13 4.34 5.15 -0.27
CA GLU A 13 4.65 6.23 0.67
C GLU A 13 5.74 7.16 0.12
N ARG A 14 6.84 6.58 -0.35
CA ARG A 14 7.94 7.34 -0.96
C ARG A 14 7.49 8.06 -2.23
N ALA A 15 6.78 7.38 -3.12
CA ALA A 15 6.27 7.99 -4.35
C ALA A 15 5.34 9.17 -4.04
N THR A 16 4.39 9.01 -3.10
CA THR A 16 3.51 10.10 -2.67
C THR A 16 4.31 11.29 -2.14
N THR A 17 5.32 11.02 -1.30
CA THR A 17 6.17 12.06 -0.69
C THR A 17 6.97 12.82 -1.75
N GLU A 18 7.58 12.12 -2.69
CA GLU A 18 8.36 12.76 -3.75
C GLU A 18 7.47 13.55 -4.71
N ILE A 19 6.28 13.03 -5.06
CA ILE A 19 5.29 13.77 -5.88
C ILE A 19 4.88 15.05 -5.18
N HIS A 20 4.48 14.96 -3.90
CA HIS A 20 4.11 16.12 -3.10
C HIS A 20 5.24 17.17 -3.07
N ARG A 21 6.49 16.74 -2.89
CA ARG A 21 7.67 17.63 -2.87
C ARG A 21 7.93 18.30 -4.22
N VAL A 22 7.78 17.57 -5.32
CA VAL A 22 8.02 18.08 -6.68
C VAL A 22 6.90 19.03 -7.12
N GLU A 23 5.65 18.70 -6.78
CA GLU A 23 4.49 19.50 -7.17
C GLU A 23 4.21 20.67 -6.21
N ASP A 24 4.94 20.75 -5.09
CA ASP A 24 4.70 21.69 -3.99
C ASP A 24 3.20 21.73 -3.61
N SER A 25 2.69 20.54 -3.32
CA SER A 25 1.26 20.34 -3.16
C SER A 25 0.75 20.86 -1.82
N THR A 26 -0.21 21.79 -1.85
CA THR A 26 -0.80 22.37 -0.64
C THR A 26 -2.30 22.12 -0.57
N GLY A 27 -2.79 21.96 0.65
CA GLY A 27 -4.20 21.70 0.93
C GLY A 27 -4.67 20.28 0.65
N VAL A 28 -5.76 19.89 1.31
CA VAL A 28 -6.31 18.53 1.26
C VAL A 28 -6.65 18.04 -0.16
N PRO A 29 -7.21 18.86 -1.07
CA PRO A 29 -7.56 18.38 -2.42
C PRO A 29 -6.34 17.93 -3.23
N LYS A 30 -5.23 18.67 -3.17
CA LYS A 30 -4.02 18.35 -3.94
C LYS A 30 -3.26 17.18 -3.33
N LEU A 31 -3.13 17.16 -2.00
CA LEU A 31 -2.55 16.03 -1.26
C LEU A 31 -3.28 14.71 -1.52
N ARG A 32 -4.61 14.75 -1.70
CA ARG A 32 -5.40 13.58 -2.09
C ARG A 32 -5.01 13.08 -3.50
N SER A 33 -4.71 13.99 -4.42
CA SER A 33 -4.24 13.64 -5.76
C SER A 33 -2.86 12.99 -5.70
N ASP A 34 -1.92 13.56 -4.96
CA ASP A 34 -0.57 13.01 -4.80
C ASP A 34 -0.61 11.60 -4.20
N ALA A 35 -1.43 11.40 -3.17
CA ALA A 35 -1.61 10.09 -2.53
C ALA A 35 -2.20 9.06 -3.49
N LYS A 36 -3.12 9.49 -4.36
CA LYS A 36 -3.66 8.62 -5.41
C LYS A 36 -2.58 8.25 -6.42
N ALA A 37 -1.79 9.21 -6.88
CA ALA A 37 -0.70 8.97 -7.81
C ALA A 37 0.37 8.03 -7.24
N GLY A 38 0.79 8.22 -5.99
CA GLY A 38 1.71 7.31 -5.31
C GLY A 38 1.13 5.89 -5.13
N GLY A 39 -0.16 5.79 -4.81
CA GLY A 39 -0.88 4.52 -4.75
C GLY A 39 -0.97 3.81 -6.11
N ASP A 40 -1.21 4.55 -7.19
CA ASP A 40 -1.28 4.03 -8.55
C ASP A 40 0.10 3.50 -9.03
N ILE A 41 1.19 4.16 -8.64
CA ILE A 41 2.57 3.70 -8.91
C ILE A 41 2.85 2.38 -8.21
N ALA A 42 2.61 2.31 -6.89
CA ALA A 42 2.82 1.09 -6.13
C ALA A 42 1.91 -0.06 -6.61
N GLY A 43 0.64 0.25 -6.87
CA GLY A 43 -0.33 -0.70 -7.39
C GLY A 43 0.06 -1.22 -8.78
N GLY A 44 0.58 -0.37 -9.66
CA GLY A 44 1.09 -0.73 -10.97
C GLY A 44 2.32 -1.63 -10.89
N ALA A 45 3.27 -1.32 -10.00
CA ALA A 45 4.45 -2.15 -9.78
C ALA A 45 4.07 -3.55 -9.26
N ARG A 46 3.13 -3.61 -8.31
CA ARG A 46 2.58 -4.87 -7.79
C ARG A 46 1.96 -5.71 -8.90
N LYS A 47 1.04 -5.13 -9.70
CA LYS A 47 0.35 -5.85 -10.78
C LYS A 47 1.36 -6.42 -11.79
N LYS A 48 2.32 -5.61 -12.23
CA LYS A 48 3.38 -6.07 -13.16
C LYS A 48 4.18 -7.25 -12.60
N LEU A 49 4.44 -7.27 -11.29
CA LEU A 49 5.12 -8.39 -10.65
C LEU A 49 4.21 -9.63 -10.57
N GLU A 50 2.96 -9.48 -10.13
CA GLU A 50 1.99 -10.56 -10.05
C GLU A 50 1.75 -11.21 -11.44
N ASP A 51 1.64 -10.40 -12.50
CA ASP A 51 1.49 -10.87 -13.88
C ASP A 51 2.69 -11.71 -14.33
N ARG A 52 3.91 -11.35 -13.90
CA ARG A 52 5.13 -12.09 -14.25
C ARG A 52 5.30 -13.37 -13.42
N LEU A 53 4.84 -13.36 -12.17
CA LEU A 53 4.94 -14.50 -11.25
C LEU A 53 3.79 -15.50 -11.41
N GLY A 54 2.66 -15.09 -12.01
CA GLY A 54 1.45 -15.91 -12.17
C GLY A 54 0.72 -16.18 -10.84
N GLN A 55 1.05 -15.46 -9.78
CA GLN A 55 0.46 -15.60 -8.45
C GLN A 55 0.39 -14.27 -7.72
N SER A 56 -0.53 -14.14 -6.77
CA SER A 56 -0.65 -12.93 -5.96
C SER A 56 0.45 -12.86 -4.91
N VAL A 57 1.02 -11.66 -4.74
CA VAL A 57 2.01 -11.35 -3.70
C VAL A 57 1.35 -10.84 -2.41
N VAL A 58 0.02 -10.71 -2.41
CA VAL A 58 -0.79 -10.24 -1.27
C VAL A 58 -1.27 -11.44 -0.46
N SER A 59 -1.12 -11.37 0.85
CA SER A 59 -1.55 -12.43 1.75
C SER A 59 -3.03 -12.32 2.08
N LYS A 60 -3.71 -13.47 2.14
CA LYS A 60 -5.09 -13.55 2.67
C LYS A 60 -5.16 -13.42 4.21
N LYS A 61 -4.01 -13.33 4.89
CA LYS A 61 -3.93 -13.24 6.36
C LYS A 61 -4.45 -11.89 6.84
N ASN A 62 -5.49 -11.91 7.66
CA ASN A 62 -6.05 -10.73 8.32
C ASN A 62 -5.75 -10.79 9.83
N TYR A 63 -5.06 -9.76 10.34
CA TYR A 63 -4.68 -9.67 11.75
C TYR A 63 -5.88 -9.46 12.69
N LEU A 64 -6.92 -8.73 12.27
CA LEU A 64 -8.09 -8.44 13.11
C LEU A 64 -8.90 -9.70 13.42
N LYS A 65 -9.02 -10.63 12.46
CA LYS A 65 -9.69 -11.93 12.68
C LYS A 65 -8.99 -12.80 13.73
N GLN A 66 -7.68 -12.67 13.88
CA GLN A 66 -6.93 -13.43 14.90
C GLN A 66 -7.15 -12.87 16.31
N MET A 67 -7.41 -11.57 16.44
CA MET A 67 -7.64 -10.91 17.72
C MET A 67 -9.05 -11.15 18.26
N GLU A 68 -10.05 -11.29 17.38
CA GLU A 68 -11.43 -11.62 17.76
C GLU A 68 -11.52 -12.97 18.50
N ASN A 69 -10.78 -13.98 18.04
CA ASN A 69 -10.69 -15.29 18.69
C ASN A 69 -9.90 -15.28 20.01
N LYS A 70 -9.06 -14.27 20.26
CA LYS A 70 -8.31 -14.11 21.52
C LYS A 70 -9.11 -13.39 22.61
N ARG A 71 -10.27 -12.82 22.30
CA ARG A 71 -10.99 -11.91 23.20
C ARG A 71 -12.06 -12.56 24.09
N LEU A 72 -12.09 -13.89 24.19
CA LEU A 72 -13.06 -14.62 25.01
C LEU A 72 -12.43 -15.85 25.69
N GLU A 73 -11.50 -15.60 26.61
CA GLU A 73 -11.40 -16.42 27.83
C GLU A 73 -11.65 -15.44 28.99
N LYS A 74 -12.91 -15.33 29.40
CA LYS A 74 -13.33 -14.72 30.66
C LYS A 74 -13.66 -15.84 31.64
#